data_AF-A0A8G0ZTB2-F1
#
_entry.id   AF-A0A8G0ZTB2-F1
#
_cell.length_a   1.000
_cell.length_b   1.000
_cell.length_c   1.000
_cell.angle_alpha   90.00
_cell.angle_beta   90.00
_cell.angle_gamma   90.00
#
_symmetry.space_group_name_H-M   'P 1'
#
loop_
_entity.id
_entity.type
_entity.pdbx_description
1 polymer ?
#
loop_
_entity_poly.entity_id
_entity_poly.type
_entity_poly.pdbx_seq_one_letter_code
_entity_poly.pdbx_strand_id
1 'polypeptide(L)' 'MPTPATTLSIVTPGTALCAVSLIDRRTGRPHRVNGAPLLVFTRTPDSAATDLMRGRDPDIWETRIDLIGRERLS' A
#
# COMPACT_ATOMS: atom_id res chain seq x y z
N MET A 1 10.69 12.70 33.08
CA MET A 1 10.96 11.74 31.99
C MET A 1 9.98 12.05 30.85
N PRO A 2 10.37 12.70 29.75
CA PRO A 2 9.48 12.84 28.60
C PRO A 2 9.67 11.66 27.63
N THR A 3 8.55 11.09 27.18
CA THR A 3 8.43 10.01 26.18
C THR A 3 9.02 10.40 24.82
N PRO A 4 9.54 9.44 24.01
CA PRO A 4 10.00 9.75 22.67
C PRO A 4 8.83 10.16 21.78
N ALA A 5 8.94 11.34 21.16
CA ALA A 5 8.07 11.74 20.09
C ALA A 5 8.30 10.80 18.90
N THR A 6 7.29 10.00 18.53
CA THR A 6 7.24 9.36 17.22
C THR A 6 7.10 10.48 16.19
N THR A 7 8.22 10.89 15.59
CA THR A 7 8.22 11.73 14.40
C THR A 7 7.51 10.96 13.29
N LEU A 8 6.31 11.39 12.93
CA LEU A 8 5.62 10.93 11.74
C LEU A 8 6.34 11.54 10.53
N SER A 9 7.03 10.72 9.74
CA SER A 9 7.60 11.16 8.46
C SER A 9 6.46 11.44 7.49
N ILE A 10 6.12 12.71 7.31
CA ILE A 10 5.32 13.17 6.18
C ILE A 10 6.17 13.01 4.91
N VAL A 11 5.90 11.95 4.16
CA VAL A 11 6.37 11.82 2.78
C VAL A 11 5.47 12.73 1.96
N THR A 12 5.93 13.91 1.56
CA THR A 12 5.16 14.77 0.65
C THR A 12 5.20 14.13 -0.74
N PRO A 13 4.12 13.48 -1.22
CA PRO A 13 4.17 12.68 -2.44
C PRO A 13 3.83 13.58 -3.62
N GLY A 14 4.79 14.40 -4.03
CA GLY A 14 4.75 15.03 -5.34
C GLY A 14 5.43 14.13 -6.36
N THR A 15 4.68 13.21 -7.01
CA THR A 15 5.08 12.46 -8.24
C THR A 15 5.76 11.08 -8.09
N ALA A 16 5.86 10.48 -6.90
CA ALA A 16 6.33 9.08 -6.83
C ALA A 16 5.27 8.13 -7.41
N LEU A 17 5.68 7.21 -8.30
CA LEU A 17 4.81 6.13 -8.74
C LEU A 17 4.70 5.12 -7.60
N CYS A 18 3.49 4.70 -7.26
CA CYS A 18 3.23 3.71 -6.23
C CYS A 18 2.59 2.48 -6.85
N ALA A 19 2.95 1.30 -6.34
CA ALA A 19 2.21 0.07 -6.56
C ALA A 19 1.33 -0.21 -5.34
N VAL A 20 0.03 -0.32 -5.55
CA VAL A 20 -0.94 -0.71 -4.54
C VAL A 20 -1.39 -2.13 -4.84
N SER A 21 -1.20 -3.02 -3.87
CA SER A 21 -1.61 -4.43 -3.95
C SER A 21 -2.62 -4.73 -2.86
N LEU A 22 -3.47 -5.72 -3.11
CA LEU A 22 -4.37 -6.24 -2.09
C LEU A 22 -3.79 -7.52 -1.50
N ILE A 23 -3.71 -7.61 -0.19
CA ILE A 23 -3.15 -8.74 0.55
C ILE A 23 -4.26 -9.39 1.37
N ASP A 24 -4.34 -10.71 1.30
CA ASP A 24 -5.17 -11.52 2.19
C ASP A 24 -4.48 -11.60 3.56
N ARG A 25 -5.11 -11.09 4.61
CA ARG A 25 -4.55 -11.03 5.97
C ARG A 25 -4.42 -12.40 6.62
N ARG A 26 -5.26 -13.36 6.22
CA ARG A 26 -5.26 -14.72 6.77
C ARG A 26 -4.07 -15.54 6.27
N THR A 27 -3.62 -15.26 5.04
CA THR A 27 -2.56 -16.02 4.37
C THR A 27 -1.28 -15.21 4.13
N GLY A 28 -1.34 -13.88 4.26
CA GLY A 28 -0.26 -12.96 3.95
C GLY A 28 0.07 -12.86 2.45
N ARG A 29 -0.80 -13.39 1.58
CA ARG A 29 -0.52 -13.50 0.14
C ARG A 29 -1.24 -12.40 -0.66
N PRO A 30 -0.66 -11.93 -1.78
CA PRO A 30 -1.35 -11.02 -2.66
C PRO A 30 -2.58 -11.69 -3.27
N HIS A 31 -3.69 -10.97 -3.32
CA HIS A 31 -4.88 -11.36 -4.04
C HIS A 31 -4.53 -11.56 -5.52
N ARG A 32 -4.92 -12.70 -6.08
CA ARG A 32 -4.69 -13.04 -7.49
C ARG A 32 -6.01 -13.09 -8.24
N VAL A 33 -6.05 -12.48 -9.42
CA VAL A 33 -7.16 -12.54 -10.37
C VAL A 33 -6.65 -13.26 -11.61
N ASN A 34 -7.32 -14.34 -12.02
CA ASN A 34 -6.88 -15.21 -13.13
C ASN A 34 -5.41 -15.66 -13.01
N GLY A 35 -4.95 -15.93 -11.78
CA GLY A 35 -3.58 -16.38 -11.50
C GLY A 35 -2.52 -15.27 -11.39
N ALA A 36 -2.82 -14.03 -11.77
CA ALA A 36 -1.91 -12.89 -11.66
C ALA A 36 -2.19 -12.05 -10.40
N PRO A 37 -1.17 -11.55 -9.69
CA PRO A 37 -1.37 -10.67 -8.53
C PRO A 37 -2.05 -9.36 -8.96
N LEU A 38 -3.08 -8.95 -8.22
CA LEU A 38 -3.76 -7.69 -8.43
C LEU A 38 -2.88 -6.54 -7.93
N LEU A 39 -2.41 -5.71 -8.87
CA LEU A 39 -1.55 -4.56 -8.64
C LEU A 39 -2.11 -3.35 -9.39
N VAL A 40 -2.23 -2.22 -8.70
CA VAL A 40 -2.63 -0.93 -9.26
C VAL A 40 -1.46 0.04 -9.16
N PHE A 41 -0.97 0.51 -10.30
CA PHE A 41 0.05 1.57 -10.34
C PHE A 41 -0.63 2.93 -10.34
N THR A 42 -0.29 3.80 -9.39
CA THR A 42 -0.91 5.11 -9.24
C THR A 42 0.05 6.13 -8.63
N ARG A 43 -0.22 7.42 -8.84
CA ARG A 43 0.42 8.52 -8.09
C ARG A 43 -0.41 8.99 -6.90
N THR A 44 -1.61 8.44 -6.74
CA THR A 44 -2.57 8.74 -5.66
C THR A 44 -2.89 7.44 -4.88
N PRO A 45 -1.92 6.92 -4.11
CA PRO A 45 -2.02 5.60 -3.49
C PRO A 45 -3.20 5.47 -2.51
N ASP A 46 -3.52 6.51 -1.74
CA ASP A 46 -4.65 6.50 -0.78
C ASP A 46 -6.01 6.35 -1.47
N SER A 47 -6.20 7.04 -2.59
CA SER A 47 -7.45 6.94 -3.36
C SER A 47 -7.60 5.55 -3.99
N ALA A 48 -6.52 5.00 -4.54
CA ALA A 48 -6.53 3.65 -5.10
C ALA A 48 -6.72 2.57 -4.03
N ALA A 49 -6.12 2.75 -2.85
CA ALA A 49 -6.33 1.85 -1.71
C ALA A 49 -7.79 1.84 -1.25
N THR A 50 -8.40 3.03 -1.15
CA THR A 50 -9.83 3.18 -0.81
C THR A 50 -10.71 2.47 -1.83
N ASP A 51 -10.44 2.63 -3.13
CA ASP A 51 -11.20 1.99 -4.19
C ASP A 51 -11.03 0.46 -4.17
N LEU A 52 -9.81 -0.04 -3.98
CA LEU A 52 -9.52 -1.48 -3.88
C LEU A 52 -10.21 -2.15 -2.68
N MET A 53 -10.34 -1.43 -1.55
CA MET A 53 -11.03 -1.90 -0.35
C MET A 53 -12.55 -1.73 -0.41
N ARG A 54 -13.09 -1.02 -1.41
CA ARG A 54 -14.53 -0.76 -1.49
C ARG A 54 -15.30 -2.06 -1.65
N GLY A 55 -16.21 -2.32 -0.70
CA GLY A 55 -16.99 -3.56 -0.67
C GLY A 55 -16.20 -4.79 -0.22
N ARG A 56 -15.00 -4.62 0.36
CA ARG A 56 -14.19 -5.69 0.93
C ARG A 56 -14.16 -5.62 2.46
N ASP A 57 -14.05 -6.79 3.08
CA ASP A 57 -13.93 -6.95 4.52
C ASP A 57 -12.49 -6.61 4.99
N PRO A 58 -12.29 -5.62 5.89
CA PRO A 58 -10.98 -5.23 6.40
C PRO A 58 -10.32 -6.24 7.36
N ASP A 59 -11.06 -7.21 7.89
CA ASP A 59 -10.50 -8.32 8.67
C ASP A 59 -9.84 -9.37 7.76
N ILE A 60 -10.29 -9.45 6.49
CA ILE A 60 -9.78 -10.40 5.50
C ILE A 60 -8.77 -9.74 4.56
N TRP A 61 -8.99 -8.48 4.20
CA TRP A 61 -8.21 -7.78 3.18
C TRP A 61 -7.49 -6.56 3.74
N GLU A 62 -6.27 -6.36 3.30
CA GLU A 62 -5.52 -5.12 3.52
C GLU A 62 -4.89 -4.64 2.21
N THR A 63 -4.66 -3.34 2.08
CA THR A 63 -3.90 -2.78 0.97
C THR A 63 -2.46 -2.52 1.38
N ARG A 64 -1.52 -2.93 0.53
CA ARG A 64 -0.09 -2.64 0.70
C ARG A 64 0.38 -1.71 -0.40
N ILE A 65 0.95 -0.58 0.02
CA ILE A 65 1.49 0.46 -0.86
C ILE A 65 3.01 0.35 -0.86
N ASP A 66 3.59 0.17 -2.05
CA ASP A 66 5.03 0.19 -2.27
C ASP A 66 5.41 1.35 -3.22
N LEU A 67 6.51 2.04 -2.93
CA LEU A 67 7.00 3.13 -3.76
C LEU A 67 7.86 2.56 -4.89
N ILE A 68 7.38 2.72 -6.12
CA ILE A 68 8.10 2.35 -7.34
C ILE A 68 9.05 3.50 -7.70
N GLY A 69 10.35 3.24 -7.61
CA GLY A 69 11.37 4.19 -8.07
C GLY A 69 12.14 4.92 -6.99
N ARG A 70 12.11 4.49 -5.72
CA ARG A 70 13.28 4.73 -4.86
C ARG A 70 14.31 3.67 -5.20
N GLU A 71 15.26 4.02 -6.04
CA GLU A 71 16.57 3.40 -5.98
C GLU A 71 17.04 3.49 -4.51
N ARG A 72 17.19 2.33 -3.86
CA ARG A 72 17.92 2.24 -2.61
C ARG A 72 19.35 2.62 -2.96
N LEU A 73 19.69 3.91 -2.85
CA LEU A 73 21.10 4.29 -2.77
C LEU A 73 21.65 3.58 -1.53
N SER A 74 22.69 2.81 -1.81
CA SER A 74 23.42 1.87 -0.94
C SER A 74 23.86 2.48 0.39
#